data_AF-A0A5Q8CKF4-F1
#
_entry.id   AF-A0A5Q8CKF4-F1
#
_cell.length_a   1.000
_cell.length_b   1.000
_cell.length_c   1.000
_cell.angle_alpha   90.00
_cell.angle_beta   90.00
_cell.angle_gamma   90.00
#
_symmetry.space_group_name_H-M   'P 1'
#
loop_
_entity.id
_entity.type
_entity.pdbx_description
1 polymer ?
#
loop_
_entity_poly.entity_id
_entity_poly.type
_entity_poly.pdbx_seq_one_letter_code
_entity_poly.pdbx_strand_id
1 'polypeptide(L)'
;MDVAVFILVVLAFVALSGALVRLVRVPLPVLQIAIGAALAWPAKGLHVEIDPELFLLVFIPPLLFGDAFAAPKRELIELRRPILDLAVGLVFFTIVGFGYALHWLVPTIPLAVAFALAAVLSPTDAVAVSSIVDRNVVPARLMHILEGESLLNDASGLVMFRFAVAAALTGSFSFAAASLSFLYAVAAGILAGIAALFVAAKALQVLGRIGGTPAGAQVLVMVLLPFVAYLIAEHVGASGILAAVTAGLVTGTSGIFRHLSVSARIQAMSLWSMLTFVFNGALFILLGLQLPDIIRRVPPELTSRHWLFEPVLTVLILTLCVIGLRFLWIWIGDMASMIAARLGKRKAEPFGFRVRLAGSVAGVRGAITLAGILSLPLALQDGSPFPARDVVIFLAAGVIICSLVIASLALPGIARGLVEPGEDPGAAEERRARAGAAKAAIAKIESLASEGGEGEAAEARLAVADSIVAGYRRRIAASDEAEEARAEARESGRLELELRHAGIEAERAAVRAMFRTRQINDHTMRALLSEITLTEALLKSRRDRK
;
A
#
# COMPACT_ATOMS: atom_id res chain seq x y z
N MET A 1 27.30 -1.38 16.05
CA MET A 1 26.21 -2.29 16.47
C MET A 1 25.89 -3.16 15.30
N ASP A 2 25.91 -4.48 15.47
CA ASP A 2 25.69 -5.41 14.35
C ASP A 2 24.33 -5.13 13.71
N VAL A 3 24.29 -4.96 12.40
CA VAL A 3 23.07 -4.67 11.61
C VAL A 3 21.90 -5.61 12.00
N ALA A 4 22.22 -6.83 12.45
CA ALA A 4 21.27 -7.78 13.01
C ALA A 4 20.51 -7.27 14.26
N VAL A 5 21.22 -6.66 15.22
CA VAL A 5 20.61 -6.08 16.43
C VAL A 5 19.68 -4.94 16.04
N PHE A 6 20.10 -4.12 15.08
CA PHE A 6 19.29 -3.04 14.55
C PHE A 6 17.98 -3.54 13.94
N ILE A 7 18.06 -4.51 13.03
CA ILE A 7 16.89 -5.12 12.40
C ILE A 7 15.96 -5.70 13.46
N LEU A 8 16.50 -6.41 14.46
CA LEU A 8 15.71 -6.99 15.53
C LEU A 8 14.98 -5.92 16.36
N VAL A 9 15.65 -4.82 16.69
CA VAL A 9 15.05 -3.68 17.41
C VAL A 9 13.91 -3.07 16.59
N VAL A 10 14.15 -2.78 15.31
CA VAL A 10 13.11 -2.23 14.43
C VAL A 10 11.90 -3.18 14.37
N LEU A 11 12.10 -4.47 14.13
CA LEU A 11 11.02 -5.45 14.07
C LEU A 11 10.24 -5.56 15.40
N ALA A 12 10.95 -5.54 16.53
CA ALA A 12 10.32 -5.57 17.85
C ALA A 12 9.43 -4.34 18.08
N PHE A 13 9.88 -3.15 17.68
CA PHE A 13 9.10 -1.93 17.82
C PHE A 13 7.97 -1.82 16.81
N VAL A 14 8.11 -2.36 15.59
CA VAL A 14 6.97 -2.50 14.66
C VAL A 14 5.88 -3.36 15.30
N ALA A 15 6.23 -4.53 15.84
CA ALA A 15 5.27 -5.40 16.51
C ALA A 15 4.63 -4.72 17.73
N LEU A 16 5.43 -4.05 18.58
CA LEU A 16 4.95 -3.33 19.75
C LEU A 16 4.03 -2.17 19.38
N SER A 17 4.33 -1.42 18.31
CA SER A 17 3.53 -0.28 17.86
C SER A 17 2.09 -0.68 17.51
N GLY A 18 1.89 -1.87 16.95
CA GLY A 18 0.55 -2.41 16.64
C GLY A 18 -0.30 -2.71 17.89
N ALA A 19 0.33 -2.95 19.04
CA ALA A 19 -0.37 -3.06 20.33
C ALA A 19 -0.57 -1.68 20.97
N LEU A 20 0.47 -0.84 20.96
CA LEU A 20 0.46 0.50 21.58
C LEU A 20 -0.54 1.45 20.93
N VAL A 21 -0.79 1.33 19.62
CA VAL A 21 -1.78 2.18 18.92
C VAL A 21 -3.19 2.02 19.50
N ARG A 22 -3.50 0.89 20.16
CA ARG A 22 -4.80 0.71 20.85
C ARG A 22 -4.90 1.50 22.14
N LEU A 23 -3.77 1.93 22.70
CA LEU A 23 -3.70 2.69 23.95
C LEU A 23 -3.68 4.20 23.70
N VAL A 24 -3.29 4.64 22.50
CA VAL A 24 -3.08 6.05 22.16
C VAL A 24 -3.96 6.44 20.97
N ARG A 25 -4.62 7.61 21.03
CA ARG A 25 -5.47 8.13 19.94
C ARG A 25 -4.65 8.84 18.84
N VAL A 26 -3.62 8.18 18.30
CA VAL A 26 -2.80 8.72 17.21
C VAL A 26 -2.70 7.71 16.07
N PRO A 27 -2.60 8.15 14.80
CA PRO A 27 -2.36 7.25 13.67
C PRO A 27 -1.07 6.44 13.85
N LEU A 28 -1.09 5.19 13.39
CA LEU A 28 0.04 4.27 13.54
C LEU A 28 1.36 4.83 12.95
N PRO A 29 1.40 5.47 11.76
CA PRO A 29 2.64 6.04 11.23
C PRO A 29 3.25 7.11 12.14
N VAL A 30 2.40 7.96 12.75
CA VAL A 30 2.86 9.02 13.66
C VAL A 30 3.49 8.42 14.91
N LEU A 31 2.87 7.37 15.47
CA LEU A 31 3.42 6.64 16.60
C LEU A 31 4.77 5.98 16.25
N GLN A 32 4.89 5.39 15.07
CA GLN A 32 6.11 4.72 14.61
C GLN A 32 7.26 5.70 14.40
N ILE A 33 7.00 6.87 13.80
CA ILE A 33 7.99 7.95 13.68
C ILE A 33 8.42 8.46 15.06
N ALA A 34 7.47 8.64 15.98
CA ALA A 34 7.79 9.07 17.35
C ALA A 34 8.67 8.04 18.09
N ILE A 35 8.39 6.74 17.92
CA ILE A 35 9.22 5.65 18.45
C ILE A 35 10.63 5.72 17.84
N GLY A 36 10.75 5.86 16.51
CA GLY A 36 12.04 5.99 15.84
C GLY A 36 12.86 7.18 16.37
N ALA A 37 12.23 8.34 16.51
CA ALA A 37 12.87 9.54 17.05
C ALA A 37 13.31 9.35 18.52
N ALA A 38 12.50 8.65 19.32
CA ALA A 38 12.85 8.31 20.70
C ALA A 38 14.04 7.34 20.78
N LEU A 39 14.16 6.37 19.85
CA LEU A 39 15.26 5.41 19.80
C LEU A 39 16.60 6.06 19.38
N ALA A 40 16.55 7.07 18.51
CA ALA A 40 17.72 7.87 18.14
C ALA A 40 18.12 8.89 19.23
N TRP A 41 17.31 9.08 20.27
CA TRP A 41 17.58 10.02 21.36
C TRP A 41 18.07 9.30 22.63
N PRO A 42 19.11 9.79 23.35
CA PRO A 42 19.98 10.96 23.12
C PRO A 42 21.17 10.61 22.18
N ALA A 43 22.24 11.42 22.08
CA ALA A 43 23.32 11.25 21.07
C ALA A 43 24.05 9.89 21.04
N LYS A 44 23.91 9.06 22.09
CA LYS A 44 24.38 7.65 22.12
C LYS A 44 23.30 6.65 21.70
N GLY A 45 22.17 7.14 21.19
CA GLY A 45 21.04 6.36 20.72
C GLY A 45 21.37 5.57 19.46
N LEU A 46 20.34 4.94 18.91
CA LEU A 46 20.46 4.14 17.69
C LEU A 46 20.62 5.08 16.49
N HIS A 47 21.76 5.03 15.81
CA HIS A 47 22.00 5.77 14.57
C HIS A 47 22.39 4.75 13.50
N VAL A 48 21.78 4.85 12.31
CA VAL A 48 22.05 3.95 11.19
C VAL A 48 22.20 4.76 9.91
N GLU A 49 23.34 4.56 9.25
CA GLU A 49 23.53 4.99 7.87
C GLU A 49 22.75 4.03 6.96
N ILE A 50 21.75 4.58 6.28
CA ILE A 50 20.95 3.83 5.32
C ILE A 50 21.65 3.94 3.97
N ASP A 51 22.08 2.80 3.42
CA ASP A 51 22.45 2.71 2.01
C ASP A 51 21.18 2.91 1.16
N PRO A 52 21.08 4.00 0.39
CA PRO A 52 19.89 4.28 -0.40
C PRO A 52 19.59 3.19 -1.42
N GLU A 53 20.60 2.60 -2.07
CA GLU A 53 20.38 1.59 -3.11
C GLU A 53 19.79 0.30 -2.52
N LEU A 54 20.36 -0.16 -1.40
CA LEU A 54 19.83 -1.32 -0.68
C LEU A 54 18.43 -1.04 -0.13
N PHE A 55 18.18 0.17 0.37
CA PHE A 55 16.85 0.55 0.85
C PHE A 55 15.81 0.51 -0.28
N LEU A 56 16.11 1.13 -1.42
CA LEU A 56 15.20 1.14 -2.57
C LEU A 56 14.93 -0.31 -3.01
N LEU A 57 15.96 -1.15 -3.14
CA LEU A 57 15.82 -2.53 -3.58
C LEU A 57 15.03 -3.42 -2.59
N VAL A 58 15.23 -3.24 -1.28
CA VAL A 58 14.60 -4.10 -0.26
C VAL A 58 13.14 -3.73 -0.03
N PHE A 59 12.81 -2.43 0.02
CA PHE A 59 11.48 -1.97 0.42
C PHE A 59 10.54 -1.70 -0.77
N ILE A 60 11.03 -1.10 -1.86
CA ILE A 60 10.14 -0.60 -2.92
C ILE A 60 9.48 -1.73 -3.74
N PRO A 61 10.22 -2.70 -4.31
CA PRO A 61 9.59 -3.73 -5.16
C PRO A 61 8.46 -4.49 -4.46
N PRO A 62 8.62 -5.01 -3.23
CA PRO A 62 7.56 -5.77 -2.57
C PRO A 62 6.39 -4.90 -2.10
N LEU A 63 6.62 -3.65 -1.66
CA LEU A 63 5.52 -2.77 -1.28
C LEU A 63 4.66 -2.40 -2.49
N LEU A 64 5.30 -1.93 -3.57
CA LEU A 64 4.57 -1.50 -4.76
C LEU A 64 3.91 -2.66 -5.50
N PHE A 65 4.54 -3.83 -5.54
CA PHE A 65 3.88 -5.03 -6.03
C PHE A 65 2.67 -5.38 -5.17
N GLY A 66 2.77 -5.26 -3.85
CA GLY A 66 1.67 -5.49 -2.93
C GLY A 66 0.49 -4.58 -3.13
N ASP A 67 0.76 -3.28 -3.23
CA ASP A 67 -0.26 -2.28 -3.43
C ASP A 67 -0.94 -2.49 -4.79
N ALA A 68 -0.14 -2.75 -5.84
CA ALA A 68 -0.64 -3.09 -7.17
C ALA A 68 -1.47 -4.39 -7.18
N PHE A 69 -1.03 -5.39 -6.44
CA PHE A 69 -1.72 -6.66 -6.30
C PHE A 69 -3.04 -6.52 -5.54
N ALA A 70 -3.12 -5.64 -4.55
CA ALA A 70 -4.34 -5.35 -3.79
C ALA A 70 -5.30 -4.42 -4.54
N ALA A 71 -4.80 -3.56 -5.44
CA ALA A 71 -5.57 -2.50 -6.05
C ALA A 71 -6.82 -2.98 -6.83
N PRO A 72 -7.94 -2.24 -6.78
CA PRO A 72 -9.19 -2.60 -7.45
C PRO A 72 -9.09 -2.33 -8.97
N LYS A 73 -8.85 -3.38 -9.76
CA LYS A 73 -8.45 -3.27 -11.18
C LYS A 73 -9.52 -2.66 -12.08
N ARG A 74 -10.80 -2.96 -11.83
CA ARG A 74 -11.91 -2.40 -12.62
C ARG A 74 -11.96 -0.89 -12.44
N GLU A 75 -11.88 -0.45 -11.19
CA GLU A 75 -11.93 0.93 -10.75
C GLU A 75 -10.72 1.72 -11.28
N LEU A 76 -9.52 1.13 -11.28
CA LEU A 76 -8.34 1.73 -11.90
C LEU A 76 -8.55 2.01 -13.40
N ILE A 77 -9.20 1.09 -14.14
CA ILE A 77 -9.45 1.25 -15.58
C ILE A 77 -10.54 2.30 -15.84
N GLU A 78 -11.59 2.32 -15.02
CA GLU A 78 -12.68 3.30 -15.08
C GLU A 78 -12.18 4.71 -14.74
N LEU A 79 -11.29 4.81 -13.74
CA LEU A 79 -10.69 6.06 -13.25
C LEU A 79 -9.31 6.34 -13.86
N ARG A 80 -8.93 5.67 -14.96
CA ARG A 80 -7.60 5.82 -15.57
C ARG A 80 -7.23 7.26 -15.92
N ARG A 81 -8.22 8.08 -16.32
CA ARG A 81 -7.97 9.48 -16.71
C ARG A 81 -7.55 10.34 -15.51
N PRO A 82 -8.38 10.46 -14.44
CA PRO A 82 -7.95 11.22 -13.26
C PRO A 82 -6.69 10.62 -12.62
N ILE A 83 -6.55 9.29 -12.60
CA ILE A 83 -5.34 8.66 -12.04
C ILE A 83 -4.09 9.08 -12.83
N LEU A 84 -4.09 8.99 -14.16
CA LEU A 84 -2.94 9.39 -14.98
C LEU A 84 -2.69 10.91 -14.92
N ASP A 85 -3.74 11.71 -14.81
CA ASP A 85 -3.63 13.16 -14.65
C ASP A 85 -2.93 13.53 -13.34
N LEU A 86 -3.25 12.88 -12.22
CA LEU A 86 -2.53 13.09 -10.96
C LEU A 86 -1.15 12.39 -10.93
N ALA A 87 -1.02 11.18 -11.46
CA ALA A 87 0.23 10.44 -11.40
C ALA A 87 1.34 11.01 -12.29
N VAL A 88 0.98 11.73 -13.35
CA VAL A 88 1.93 12.30 -14.31
C VAL A 88 1.78 13.82 -14.36
N GLY A 89 0.58 14.32 -14.67
CA GLY A 89 0.33 15.76 -14.84
C GLY A 89 0.63 16.59 -13.59
N LEU A 90 0.06 16.20 -12.44
CA LEU A 90 0.34 16.85 -11.16
C LEU A 90 1.81 16.71 -10.77
N VAL A 91 2.49 15.61 -11.12
CA VAL A 91 3.93 15.44 -10.81
C VAL A 91 4.76 16.48 -11.55
N PHE A 92 4.58 16.62 -12.86
CA PHE A 92 5.26 17.68 -13.63
C PHE A 92 4.90 19.08 -13.12
N PHE A 93 3.63 19.33 -12.83
CA PHE A 93 3.17 20.60 -12.29
C PHE A 93 3.82 20.93 -10.94
N THR A 94 3.92 19.93 -10.06
CA THR A 94 4.56 20.07 -8.75
C THR A 94 6.05 20.30 -8.89
N ILE A 95 6.73 19.57 -9.78
CA ILE A 95 8.17 19.77 -10.03
C ILE A 95 8.47 21.21 -10.43
N VAL A 96 7.74 21.71 -11.43
CA VAL A 96 7.94 23.08 -11.93
C VAL A 96 7.55 24.10 -10.85
N GLY A 97 6.34 24.00 -10.31
CA GLY A 97 5.82 24.97 -9.34
C GLY A 97 6.62 25.02 -8.05
N PHE A 98 6.89 23.86 -7.44
CA PHE A 98 7.66 23.78 -6.20
C PHE A 98 9.14 24.10 -6.44
N GLY A 99 9.73 23.64 -7.54
CA GLY A 99 11.13 23.93 -7.84
C GLY A 99 11.41 25.42 -8.00
N TYR A 100 10.55 26.16 -8.71
CA TYR A 100 10.67 27.62 -8.79
C TYR A 100 10.37 28.29 -7.44
N ALA A 101 9.35 27.83 -6.70
CA ALA A 101 9.06 28.38 -5.37
C ALA A 101 10.23 28.22 -4.41
N LEU A 102 10.87 27.05 -4.41
CA LEU A 102 12.04 26.76 -3.60
C LEU A 102 13.25 27.61 -4.02
N HIS A 103 13.55 27.69 -5.32
CA HIS A 103 14.65 28.52 -5.79
C HIS A 103 14.43 30.00 -5.48
N TRP A 104 13.19 30.48 -5.51
CA TRP A 104 12.88 31.85 -5.12
C TRP A 104 13.03 32.08 -3.61
N LEU A 105 12.59 31.12 -2.79
CA LEU A 105 12.67 31.20 -1.33
C LEU A 105 14.10 31.05 -0.82
N VAL A 106 14.90 30.19 -1.46
CA VAL A 106 16.28 29.89 -1.10
C VAL A 106 17.15 29.94 -2.37
N PRO A 107 17.57 31.15 -2.81
CA PRO A 107 18.30 31.35 -4.08
C PRO A 107 19.66 30.67 -4.15
N THR A 108 20.22 30.24 -3.02
CA THR A 108 21.48 29.48 -2.96
C THR A 108 21.35 28.07 -3.52
N ILE A 109 20.14 27.51 -3.62
CA ILE A 109 19.90 26.19 -4.18
C ILE A 109 19.79 26.31 -5.71
N PRO A 110 20.64 25.63 -6.50
CA PRO A 110 20.52 25.63 -7.95
C PRO A 110 19.17 25.08 -8.41
N LEU A 111 18.60 25.64 -9.48
CA LEU A 111 17.27 25.26 -9.97
C LEU A 111 17.14 23.75 -10.27
N ALA A 112 18.18 23.13 -10.81
CA ALA A 112 18.20 21.68 -11.07
C ALA A 112 18.08 20.86 -9.77
N VAL A 113 18.73 21.30 -8.69
CA VAL A 113 18.62 20.67 -7.36
C VAL A 113 17.24 20.93 -6.75
N ALA A 114 16.68 22.12 -6.95
CA ALA A 114 15.32 22.43 -6.53
C ALA A 114 14.28 21.54 -7.25
N PHE A 115 14.45 21.30 -8.56
CA PHE A 115 13.63 20.34 -9.32
C PHE A 115 13.85 18.90 -8.86
N ALA A 116 15.07 18.51 -8.47
CA ALA A 116 15.34 17.19 -7.91
C ALA A 116 14.58 16.99 -6.58
N LEU A 117 14.63 17.97 -5.68
CA LEU A 117 13.87 17.96 -4.44
C LEU A 117 12.36 17.89 -4.71
N ALA A 118 11.87 18.71 -5.65
CA ALA A 118 10.47 18.71 -6.05
C ALA A 118 10.01 17.35 -6.60
N ALA A 119 10.86 16.70 -7.42
CA ALA A 119 10.57 15.39 -8.00
C ALA A 119 10.52 14.28 -6.95
N VAL A 120 11.33 14.36 -5.90
CA VAL A 120 11.32 13.42 -4.78
C VAL A 120 10.16 13.67 -3.82
N LEU A 121 9.72 14.92 -3.64
CA LEU A 121 8.57 15.27 -2.79
C LEU A 121 7.21 15.16 -3.48
N SER A 122 7.21 14.93 -4.79
CA SER A 122 5.98 14.83 -5.58
C SER A 122 5.21 13.52 -5.38
N PRO A 123 5.86 12.34 -5.23
CA PRO A 123 5.14 11.11 -4.93
C PRO A 123 4.44 11.17 -3.58
N THR A 124 3.27 10.53 -3.53
CA THR A 124 2.40 10.48 -2.35
C THR A 124 2.10 9.04 -1.97
N ASP A 125 1.85 8.83 -0.68
CA ASP A 125 1.66 7.54 -0.05
C ASP A 125 0.20 7.38 0.39
N ALA A 126 -0.57 6.64 -0.40
CA ALA A 126 -1.97 6.33 -0.08
C ALA A 126 -2.12 5.39 1.12
N VAL A 127 -1.09 4.59 1.44
CA VAL A 127 -1.12 3.68 2.59
C VAL A 127 -1.11 4.49 3.88
N ALA A 128 -0.24 5.50 3.96
CA ALA A 128 -0.22 6.43 5.09
C ALA A 128 -1.61 7.08 5.31
N VAL A 129 -2.26 7.55 4.25
CA VAL A 129 -3.61 8.13 4.30
C VAL A 129 -4.64 7.14 4.85
N SER A 130 -4.63 5.91 4.33
CA SER A 130 -5.59 4.87 4.73
C SER A 130 -5.46 4.44 6.19
N SER A 131 -4.32 4.75 6.83
CA SER A 131 -4.10 4.52 8.27
C SER A 131 -4.48 5.71 9.16
N ILE A 132 -4.66 6.90 8.56
CA ILE A 132 -5.07 8.13 9.27
C ILE A 132 -6.58 8.26 9.30
N VAL A 133 -7.25 7.95 8.19
CA VAL A 133 -8.71 8.04 8.06
C VAL A 133 -9.28 6.71 7.61
N ASP A 134 -10.33 6.27 8.31
CA ASP A 134 -11.09 5.09 7.92
C ASP A 134 -11.63 5.24 6.50
N ARG A 135 -11.51 4.18 5.70
CA ARG A 135 -11.98 4.13 4.31
C ARG A 135 -13.47 4.50 4.16
N ASN A 136 -14.26 4.35 5.23
CA ASN A 136 -15.70 4.62 5.23
C ASN A 136 -16.06 6.11 5.35
N VAL A 137 -15.09 6.96 5.71
CA VAL A 137 -15.32 8.40 5.92
C VAL A 137 -14.98 9.20 4.66
N VAL A 138 -14.20 8.62 3.74
CA VAL A 138 -13.81 9.22 2.47
C VAL A 138 -14.59 8.57 1.32
N PRO A 139 -15.11 9.32 0.34
CA PRO A 139 -15.79 8.72 -0.80
C PRO A 139 -14.92 7.68 -1.53
N ALA A 140 -15.46 6.49 -1.81
CA ALA A 140 -14.72 5.39 -2.43
C ALA A 140 -14.01 5.81 -3.73
N ARG A 141 -14.67 6.63 -4.55
CA ARG A 141 -14.08 7.20 -5.77
C ARG A 141 -12.81 8.02 -5.50
N LEU A 142 -12.77 8.83 -4.44
CA LEU A 142 -11.56 9.58 -4.08
C LEU A 142 -10.48 8.62 -3.59
N MET A 143 -10.82 7.63 -2.77
CA MET A 143 -9.85 6.66 -2.27
C MET A 143 -9.21 5.87 -3.42
N HIS A 144 -9.98 5.38 -4.39
CA HIS A 144 -9.45 4.68 -5.56
C HIS A 144 -8.57 5.56 -6.44
N ILE A 145 -8.86 6.86 -6.55
CA ILE A 145 -7.98 7.82 -7.25
C ILE A 145 -6.66 7.98 -6.50
N LEU A 146 -6.70 8.16 -5.18
CA LEU A 146 -5.49 8.31 -4.36
C LEU A 146 -4.62 7.04 -4.38
N GLU A 147 -5.23 5.86 -4.28
CA GLU A 147 -4.52 4.57 -4.42
C GLU A 147 -3.89 4.44 -5.80
N GLY A 148 -4.65 4.70 -6.87
CA GLY A 148 -4.15 4.62 -8.23
C GLY A 148 -3.04 5.63 -8.54
N GLU A 149 -3.13 6.84 -7.99
CA GLU A 149 -2.08 7.85 -8.09
C GLU A 149 -0.80 7.39 -7.41
N SER A 150 -0.88 6.94 -6.15
CA SER A 150 0.26 6.49 -5.33
C SER A 150 1.03 5.34 -5.99
N LEU A 151 0.33 4.44 -6.69
CA LEU A 151 0.95 3.34 -7.45
C LEU A 151 1.85 3.81 -8.61
N LEU A 152 1.55 4.95 -9.23
CA LEU A 152 2.18 5.39 -10.47
C LEU A 152 3.07 6.63 -10.28
N ASN A 153 2.81 7.44 -9.26
CA ASN A 153 3.54 8.69 -9.03
C ASN A 153 4.98 8.46 -8.54
N ASP A 154 5.26 7.36 -7.85
CA ASP A 154 6.62 6.98 -7.45
C ASP A 154 7.51 6.79 -8.68
N ALA A 155 6.97 6.16 -9.74
CA ALA A 155 7.68 5.96 -10.99
C ALA A 155 8.00 7.28 -11.69
N SER A 156 7.01 8.16 -11.82
CA SER A 156 7.19 9.44 -12.50
C SER A 156 8.11 10.36 -11.70
N GLY A 157 7.95 10.43 -10.37
CA GLY A 157 8.81 11.21 -9.48
C GLY A 157 10.27 10.77 -9.52
N LEU A 158 10.57 9.47 -9.38
CA LEU A 158 11.95 8.99 -9.39
C LEU A 158 12.62 9.15 -10.76
N VAL A 159 11.89 8.93 -11.86
CA VAL A 159 12.44 9.18 -13.20
C VAL A 159 12.76 10.67 -13.40
N MET A 160 11.86 11.56 -12.98
CA MET A 160 12.11 13.00 -13.04
C MET A 160 13.25 13.45 -12.12
N PHE A 161 13.40 12.82 -10.95
CA PHE A 161 14.53 13.05 -10.06
C PHE A 161 15.85 12.73 -10.74
N ARG A 162 15.97 11.56 -11.42
CA ARG A 162 17.17 11.19 -12.16
C ARG A 162 17.51 12.20 -13.25
N PHE A 163 16.52 12.74 -13.96
CA PHE A 163 16.75 13.80 -14.95
C PHE A 163 17.19 15.11 -14.31
N ALA A 164 16.60 15.51 -13.18
CA ALA A 164 16.98 16.71 -12.47
C ALA A 164 18.42 16.62 -11.92
N VAL A 165 18.80 15.47 -11.36
CA VAL A 165 20.18 15.18 -10.92
C VAL A 165 21.14 15.17 -12.12
N ALA A 166 20.78 14.51 -13.23
CA ALA A 166 21.60 14.52 -14.44
C ALA A 166 21.80 15.94 -15.01
N ALA A 167 20.76 16.78 -14.97
CA ALA A 167 20.85 18.19 -15.36
C ALA A 167 21.75 18.98 -14.40
N ALA A 168 21.69 18.71 -13.09
CA ALA A 168 22.58 19.32 -12.11
C ALA A 168 24.05 18.92 -12.31
N LEU A 169 24.30 17.66 -12.70
CA LEU A 169 25.65 17.13 -12.93
C LEU A 169 26.27 17.57 -14.26
N THR A 170 25.46 17.65 -15.32
CA THR A 170 25.96 17.93 -16.68
C THR A 170 25.82 19.40 -17.08
N GLY A 171 25.05 20.20 -16.33
CA GLY A 171 24.72 21.58 -16.67
C GLY A 171 23.85 21.75 -17.91
N SER A 172 23.39 20.66 -18.53
CA SER A 172 22.61 20.66 -19.77
C SER A 172 21.30 19.90 -19.59
N PHE A 173 20.21 20.43 -20.15
CA PHE A 173 18.91 19.78 -20.16
C PHE A 173 18.35 19.75 -21.57
N SER A 174 18.01 18.55 -22.05
CA SER A 174 17.29 18.35 -23.32
C SER A 174 15.92 17.76 -23.03
N PHE A 175 14.87 18.56 -23.24
CA PHE A 175 13.49 18.13 -23.04
C PHE A 175 13.11 16.95 -23.95
N ALA A 176 13.59 16.95 -25.21
CA ALA A 176 13.32 15.87 -26.15
C ALA A 176 13.98 14.54 -25.72
N ALA A 177 15.25 14.60 -25.29
CA ALA A 177 15.95 13.41 -24.81
C ALA A 177 15.33 12.87 -23.51
N ALA A 178 14.93 13.77 -22.59
CA ALA A 178 14.22 13.40 -21.37
C ALA A 178 12.87 12.74 -21.66
N SER A 179 12.08 13.29 -22.60
CA SER A 179 10.78 12.74 -23.00
C SER A 179 10.90 11.34 -23.63
N LEU A 180 11.88 11.15 -24.52
CA LEU A 180 12.12 9.86 -25.16
C LEU A 180 12.62 8.81 -24.14
N SER A 181 13.54 9.20 -23.27
CA SER A 181 14.07 8.34 -22.21
C SER A 181 12.98 7.96 -21.20
N PHE A 182 12.08 8.89 -20.87
CA PHE A 182 10.90 8.61 -20.04
C PHE A 182 10.01 7.57 -20.70
N LEU A 183 9.67 7.74 -21.98
CA LEU A 183 8.82 6.80 -22.71
C LEU A 183 9.47 5.41 -22.81
N TYR A 184 10.78 5.35 -23.06
CA TYR A 184 11.56 4.11 -23.03
C TYR A 184 11.49 3.45 -21.64
N ALA A 185 11.78 4.20 -20.57
CA ALA A 185 11.79 3.67 -19.22
C ALA A 185 10.42 3.10 -18.79
N VAL A 186 9.33 3.74 -19.22
CA VAL A 186 7.96 3.27 -19.00
C VAL A 186 7.68 2.00 -19.79
N ALA A 187 7.90 2.02 -21.11
CA ALA A 187 7.58 0.89 -21.98
C ALA A 187 8.42 -0.36 -21.64
N ALA A 188 9.73 -0.20 -21.48
CA ALA A 188 10.62 -1.29 -21.11
C ALA A 188 10.35 -1.81 -19.69
N GLY A 189 9.97 -0.95 -18.74
CA GLY A 189 9.58 -1.35 -17.39
C GLY A 189 8.32 -2.22 -17.40
N ILE A 190 7.28 -1.83 -18.13
CA ILE A 190 6.06 -2.62 -18.31
C ILE A 190 6.39 -3.99 -18.92
N LEU A 191 7.19 -4.03 -19.98
CA LEU A 191 7.60 -5.27 -20.62
C LEU A 191 8.40 -6.19 -19.68
N ALA A 192 9.33 -5.62 -18.90
CA ALA A 192 10.11 -6.37 -17.90
C ALA A 192 9.20 -6.99 -16.82
N GLY A 193 8.21 -6.25 -16.33
CA GLY A 193 7.23 -6.76 -15.36
C GLY A 193 6.40 -7.93 -15.91
N ILE A 194 5.92 -7.82 -17.15
CA ILE A 194 5.19 -8.90 -17.83
C ILE A 194 6.09 -10.13 -18.05
N ALA A 195 7.34 -9.90 -18.49
CA ALA A 195 8.30 -10.97 -18.72
C ALA A 195 8.64 -11.71 -17.42
N ALA A 196 8.89 -10.98 -16.33
CA ALA A 196 9.15 -11.57 -15.01
C ALA A 196 7.96 -12.41 -14.52
N LEU A 197 6.73 -11.91 -14.69
CA LEU A 197 5.52 -12.66 -14.36
C LEU A 197 5.37 -13.94 -15.17
N PHE A 198 5.68 -13.88 -16.48
CA PHE A 198 5.67 -15.06 -17.33
C PHE A 198 6.67 -16.12 -16.86
N VAL A 199 7.89 -15.70 -16.51
CA VAL A 199 8.93 -16.58 -15.96
C VAL A 199 8.48 -17.20 -14.64
N ALA A 200 7.91 -16.42 -13.73
CA ALA A 200 7.38 -16.92 -12.46
C ALA A 200 6.23 -17.92 -12.65
N ALA A 201 5.31 -17.64 -13.58
CA ALA A 201 4.22 -18.56 -13.91
C ALA A 201 4.74 -19.90 -14.48
N LYS A 202 5.76 -19.86 -15.33
CA LYS A 202 6.43 -21.06 -15.85
C LYS A 202 7.14 -21.83 -14.75
N ALA A 203 7.86 -21.16 -13.86
CA ALA A 203 8.49 -21.80 -12.70
C ALA A 203 7.46 -22.51 -11.82
N LEU A 204 6.35 -21.85 -11.47
CA LEU A 204 5.27 -22.45 -10.69
C LEU A 204 4.60 -23.63 -11.41
N GLN A 205 4.43 -23.55 -12.73
CA GLN A 205 3.92 -24.66 -13.53
C GLN A 205 4.84 -25.88 -13.47
N VAL A 206 6.16 -25.67 -13.56
CA VAL A 206 7.16 -26.73 -13.44
C VAL A 206 7.14 -27.34 -12.03
N LEU A 207 7.14 -26.50 -10.98
CA LEU A 207 7.02 -26.96 -9.59
C LEU A 207 5.74 -27.76 -9.33
N GLY A 208 4.63 -27.38 -9.98
CA GLY A 208 3.37 -28.12 -9.91
C GLY A 208 3.41 -29.49 -10.59
N ARG A 209 4.19 -29.63 -11.67
CA ARG A 209 4.35 -30.91 -12.40
C ARG A 209 5.25 -31.90 -11.67
N ILE A 210 6.25 -31.42 -10.93
CA ILE A 210 7.18 -32.29 -10.19
C ILE A 210 6.44 -33.08 -9.09
N GLY A 211 5.32 -32.56 -8.58
CA GLY A 211 4.51 -33.21 -7.55
C GLY A 211 5.19 -33.20 -6.17
N GLY A 212 4.41 -33.07 -5.09
CA GLY A 212 4.96 -33.07 -3.72
C GLY A 212 5.78 -31.83 -3.33
N THR A 213 5.89 -30.83 -4.19
CA THR A 213 6.60 -29.57 -3.90
C THR A 213 5.96 -28.85 -2.70
N PRO A 214 6.72 -28.54 -1.63
CA PRO A 214 6.21 -27.80 -0.48
C PRO A 214 5.62 -26.45 -0.88
N ALA A 215 4.53 -26.05 -0.21
CA ALA A 215 3.89 -24.76 -0.43
C ALA A 215 4.87 -23.58 -0.31
N GLY A 216 5.85 -23.66 0.61
CA GLY A 216 6.86 -22.63 0.80
C GLY A 216 7.71 -22.33 -0.44
N ALA A 217 8.04 -23.33 -1.26
CA ALA A 217 8.80 -23.11 -2.49
C ALA A 217 7.97 -22.31 -3.53
N GLN A 218 6.68 -22.58 -3.61
CA GLN A 218 5.75 -21.84 -4.48
C GLN A 218 5.58 -20.39 -4.00
N VAL A 219 5.48 -20.20 -2.68
CA VAL A 219 5.41 -18.86 -2.07
C VAL A 219 6.69 -18.08 -2.33
N LEU A 220 7.86 -18.73 -2.24
CA LEU A 220 9.14 -18.06 -2.50
C LEU A 220 9.24 -17.52 -3.93
N VAL A 221 8.73 -18.24 -4.94
CA VAL A 221 8.68 -17.74 -6.32
C VAL A 221 7.85 -16.45 -6.40
N MET A 222 6.73 -16.36 -5.66
CA MET A 222 5.92 -15.15 -5.60
C MET A 222 6.64 -14.00 -4.89
N VAL A 223 7.40 -14.29 -3.84
CA VAL A 223 8.21 -13.28 -3.13
C VAL A 223 9.32 -12.74 -4.02
N LEU A 224 9.96 -13.60 -4.82
CA LEU A 224 11.05 -13.21 -5.72
C LEU A 224 10.58 -12.39 -6.93
N LEU A 225 9.34 -12.59 -7.39
CA LEU A 225 8.79 -11.94 -8.57
C LEU A 225 9.01 -10.42 -8.63
N PRO A 226 8.65 -9.61 -7.60
CA PRO A 226 8.89 -8.17 -7.65
C PRO A 226 10.36 -7.79 -7.72
N PHE A 227 11.24 -8.48 -6.99
CA PHE A 227 12.69 -8.20 -7.03
C PHE A 227 13.27 -8.49 -8.41
N VAL A 228 12.89 -9.64 -8.99
CA VAL A 228 13.34 -10.01 -10.34
C VAL A 228 12.83 -9.03 -11.38
N ALA A 229 11.55 -8.63 -11.31
CA ALA A 229 10.99 -7.62 -12.21
C ALA A 229 11.74 -6.28 -12.10
N TYR A 230 12.01 -5.84 -10.87
CA TYR A 230 12.73 -4.60 -10.58
C TYR A 230 14.17 -4.63 -11.13
N LEU A 231 14.93 -5.67 -10.79
CA LEU A 231 16.35 -5.81 -11.17
C LEU A 231 16.52 -5.95 -12.68
N ILE A 232 15.66 -6.72 -13.36
CA ILE A 232 15.70 -6.84 -14.84
C ILE A 232 15.51 -5.47 -15.48
N ALA A 233 14.53 -4.70 -15.01
CA ALA A 233 14.24 -3.39 -15.54
C ALA A 233 15.38 -2.40 -15.28
N GLU A 234 15.93 -2.34 -14.07
CA GLU A 234 17.07 -1.45 -13.78
C GLU A 234 18.31 -1.79 -14.61
N HIS A 235 18.59 -3.07 -14.83
CA HIS A 235 19.77 -3.50 -15.60
C HIS A 235 19.72 -3.02 -17.06
N VAL A 236 18.52 -2.86 -17.63
CA VAL A 236 18.31 -2.32 -19.00
C VAL A 236 18.02 -0.82 -19.03
N GLY A 237 18.21 -0.12 -17.89
CA GLY A 237 17.96 1.31 -17.75
C GLY A 237 16.48 1.71 -17.77
N ALA A 238 15.57 0.76 -17.52
CA ALA A 238 14.14 0.99 -17.43
C ALA A 238 13.66 1.29 -16.00
N SER A 239 12.37 1.59 -15.83
CA SER A 239 11.80 1.84 -14.50
C SER A 239 11.50 0.54 -13.75
N GLY A 240 12.35 0.21 -12.76
CA GLY A 240 12.15 -0.92 -11.85
C GLY A 240 10.83 -0.83 -11.07
N ILE A 241 10.44 0.38 -10.68
CA ILE A 241 9.15 0.67 -10.04
C ILE A 241 7.99 0.21 -10.93
N LEU A 242 7.96 0.65 -12.20
CA LEU A 242 6.87 0.26 -13.11
C LEU A 242 6.88 -1.23 -13.41
N ALA A 243 8.05 -1.88 -13.43
CA ALA A 243 8.13 -3.32 -13.60
C ALA A 243 7.48 -4.09 -12.44
N ALA A 244 7.77 -3.69 -11.19
CA ALA A 244 7.17 -4.29 -9.99
C ALA A 244 5.65 -4.03 -9.93
N VAL A 245 5.21 -2.79 -10.20
CA VAL A 245 3.78 -2.42 -10.23
C VAL A 245 3.05 -3.19 -11.33
N THR A 246 3.62 -3.28 -12.53
CA THR A 246 3.03 -4.04 -13.64
C THR A 246 2.91 -5.52 -13.30
N ALA A 247 3.96 -6.11 -12.72
CA ALA A 247 3.91 -7.49 -12.25
C ALA A 247 2.79 -7.69 -11.22
N GLY A 248 2.63 -6.79 -10.25
CA GLY A 248 1.57 -6.86 -9.23
C GLY A 248 0.16 -6.74 -9.83
N LEU A 249 -0.07 -5.76 -10.71
CA LEU A 249 -1.36 -5.53 -11.37
C LEU A 249 -1.80 -6.74 -12.19
N VAL A 250 -0.88 -7.33 -12.95
CA VAL A 250 -1.18 -8.46 -13.87
C VAL A 250 -1.22 -9.80 -13.12
N THR A 251 -0.54 -9.94 -11.97
CA THR A 251 -0.57 -11.17 -11.15
C THR A 251 -1.99 -11.62 -10.84
N GLY A 252 -2.88 -10.70 -10.45
CA GLY A 252 -4.27 -11.02 -10.10
C GLY A 252 -5.11 -11.57 -11.27
N THR A 253 -4.83 -11.15 -12.51
CA THR A 253 -5.62 -11.52 -13.71
C THR A 253 -4.94 -12.57 -14.58
N SER A 254 -3.64 -12.78 -14.44
CA SER A 254 -2.83 -13.73 -15.23
C SER A 254 -3.20 -15.20 -15.07
N GLY A 255 -3.97 -15.56 -14.05
CA GLY A 255 -4.28 -16.94 -13.71
C GLY A 255 -3.13 -17.69 -13.03
N ILE A 256 -2.04 -17.01 -12.64
CA ILE A 256 -0.89 -17.60 -11.95
C ILE A 256 -1.29 -18.38 -10.69
N PHE A 257 -2.35 -17.93 -9.98
CA PHE A 257 -2.89 -18.63 -8.81
C PHE A 257 -3.37 -20.04 -9.12
N ARG A 258 -3.75 -20.35 -10.37
CA ARG A 258 -4.14 -21.72 -10.78
C ARG A 258 -3.00 -22.72 -10.59
N HIS A 259 -1.74 -22.28 -10.71
CA HIS A 259 -0.56 -23.10 -10.54
C HIS A 259 -0.12 -23.23 -9.07
N LEU A 260 -0.70 -22.42 -8.17
CA LEU A 260 -0.47 -22.52 -6.74
C LEU A 260 -1.41 -23.56 -6.11
N SER A 261 -0.84 -24.38 -5.23
CA SER A 261 -1.60 -25.19 -4.28
C SER A 261 -2.44 -24.31 -3.35
N VAL A 262 -3.54 -24.84 -2.82
CA VAL A 262 -4.43 -24.08 -1.90
C VAL A 262 -3.66 -23.55 -0.69
N SER A 263 -2.79 -24.38 -0.09
CA SER A 263 -1.92 -23.99 1.02
C SER A 263 -0.97 -22.86 0.63
N ALA A 264 -0.35 -22.90 -0.55
CA ALA A 264 0.52 -21.83 -1.03
C ALA A 264 -0.25 -20.52 -1.25
N ARG A 265 -1.51 -20.56 -1.72
CA ARG A 265 -2.33 -19.36 -1.89
C ARG A 265 -2.59 -18.68 -0.54
N ILE A 266 -2.95 -19.46 0.48
CA ILE A 266 -3.21 -18.94 1.83
C ILE A 266 -1.91 -18.36 2.42
N GLN A 267 -0.80 -19.12 2.34
CA GLN A 267 0.49 -18.68 2.86
C GLN A 267 1.00 -17.43 2.15
N ALA A 268 0.88 -17.33 0.82
CA ALA A 268 1.28 -16.15 0.07
C ALA A 268 0.51 -14.90 0.51
N MET A 269 -0.81 -14.99 0.67
CA MET A 269 -1.64 -13.87 1.12
C MET A 269 -1.28 -13.42 2.54
N SER A 270 -1.12 -14.37 3.46
CA SER A 270 -0.72 -14.08 4.85
C SER A 270 0.68 -13.48 4.94
N LEU A 271 1.63 -14.03 4.17
CA LEU A 271 2.99 -13.51 4.10
C LEU A 271 2.98 -12.09 3.55
N TRP A 272 2.19 -11.81 2.51
CA TRP A 272 2.13 -10.49 1.92
C TRP A 272 1.61 -9.44 2.90
N SER A 273 0.51 -9.76 3.59
CA SER A 273 -0.03 -8.89 4.64
C SER A 273 0.99 -8.63 5.75
N MET A 274 1.75 -9.66 6.16
CA MET A 274 2.83 -9.52 7.14
C MET A 274 3.98 -8.66 6.62
N LEU A 275 4.43 -8.86 5.37
CA LEU A 275 5.49 -8.08 4.74
C LEU A 275 5.10 -6.61 4.63
N THR A 276 3.89 -6.30 4.14
CA THR A 276 3.38 -4.92 4.06
C THR A 276 3.33 -4.28 5.45
N PHE A 277 2.86 -5.00 6.48
CA PHE A 277 2.85 -4.49 7.85
C PHE A 277 4.26 -4.19 8.37
N VAL A 278 5.19 -5.14 8.19
CA VAL A 278 6.57 -5.01 8.66
C VAL A 278 7.31 -3.90 7.94
N PHE A 279 7.23 -3.85 6.61
CA PHE A 279 7.93 -2.88 5.79
C PHE A 279 7.40 -1.47 6.00
N ASN A 280 6.09 -1.25 5.99
CA ASN A 280 5.54 0.08 6.30
C ASN A 280 5.92 0.54 7.71
N GLY A 281 5.82 -0.35 8.70
CA GLY A 281 6.22 -0.02 10.07
C GLY A 281 7.72 0.32 10.18
N ALA A 282 8.56 -0.47 9.52
CA ALA A 282 10.00 -0.23 9.48
C ALA A 282 10.32 1.10 8.80
N LEU A 283 9.70 1.40 7.66
CA LEU A 283 9.85 2.66 6.93
C LEU A 283 9.56 3.88 7.81
N PHE A 284 8.47 3.86 8.58
CA PHE A 284 8.12 4.96 9.48
C PHE A 284 9.07 5.08 10.68
N ILE A 285 9.51 3.95 11.26
CA ILE A 285 10.52 3.96 12.33
C ILE A 285 11.87 4.49 11.81
N LEU A 286 12.30 4.07 10.61
CA LEU A 286 13.53 4.52 9.96
C LEU A 286 13.49 6.02 9.69
N LEU A 287 12.37 6.54 9.19
CA LEU A 287 12.15 7.98 9.04
C LEU A 287 12.28 8.71 10.40
N GLY A 288 11.66 8.15 11.45
CA GLY A 288 11.77 8.67 12.82
C GLY A 288 13.21 8.72 13.33
N LEU A 289 14.00 7.69 13.04
CA LEU A 289 15.40 7.56 13.46
C LEU A 289 16.28 8.68 12.92
N GLN A 290 15.98 9.17 11.72
CA GLN A 290 16.76 10.25 11.10
C GLN A 290 16.43 11.63 11.68
N LEU A 291 15.29 11.80 12.36
CA LEU A 291 14.83 13.12 12.80
C LEU A 291 15.80 13.83 13.74
N PRO A 292 16.38 13.19 14.77
CA PRO A 292 17.29 13.88 15.66
C PRO A 292 18.55 14.39 14.96
N ASP A 293 19.07 13.66 13.98
CA ASP A 293 20.24 14.10 13.22
C ASP A 293 19.91 15.27 12.30
N ILE A 294 18.75 15.23 11.64
CA ILE A 294 18.27 16.32 10.79
C ILE A 294 18.02 17.59 11.62
N ILE A 295 17.45 17.46 12.82
CA ILE A 295 17.20 18.58 13.73
C ILE A 295 18.50 19.14 14.32
N ARG A 296 19.52 18.31 14.58
CA ARG A 296 20.82 18.77 15.09
C ARG A 296 21.67 19.45 14.01
N ARG A 297 21.51 19.04 12.75
CA ARG A 297 22.27 19.56 11.60
C ARG A 297 21.45 20.58 10.80
N VAL A 298 20.87 21.57 11.47
CA VAL A 298 20.18 22.67 10.77
C VAL A 298 21.21 23.42 9.91
N PRO A 299 20.97 23.55 8.59
CA PRO A 299 21.91 24.22 7.71
C PRO A 299 22.08 25.71 8.07
N PRO A 300 23.31 26.24 8.08
CA PRO A 300 23.57 27.64 8.39
C PRO A 300 22.90 28.59 7.38
N GLU A 301 22.68 28.16 6.14
CA GLU A 301 22.01 28.92 5.07
C GLU A 301 20.57 29.29 5.43
N LEU A 302 19.92 28.51 6.30
CA LEU A 302 18.54 28.73 6.76
C LEU A 302 18.48 29.41 8.14
N THR A 303 19.62 29.81 8.71
CA THR A 303 19.77 30.25 10.11
C THR A 303 20.28 31.71 10.21
N SER A 304 20.18 32.47 9.11
CA SER A 304 20.80 33.80 8.96
C SER A 304 20.44 34.82 10.05
N ARG A 305 19.20 34.77 10.57
CA ARG A 305 18.75 35.69 11.62
C ARG A 305 18.35 34.97 12.89
N HIS A 306 17.58 33.88 12.80
CA HIS A 306 17.04 33.15 13.95
C HIS A 306 17.14 31.63 13.75
N TRP A 307 17.77 30.94 14.71
CA TRP A 307 18.13 29.51 14.62
C TRP A 307 16.97 28.50 14.55
N LEU A 308 15.77 28.89 15.00
CA LEU A 308 14.59 28.02 14.98
C LEU A 308 13.50 28.49 14.03
N PHE A 309 13.29 29.80 13.94
CA PHE A 309 12.09 30.34 13.29
C PHE A 309 12.17 30.27 11.76
N GLU A 310 13.33 30.62 11.16
CA GLU A 310 13.50 30.64 9.70
C GLU A 310 13.42 29.24 9.07
N PRO A 311 14.10 28.19 9.59
CA PRO A 311 14.02 26.85 9.02
C PRO A 311 12.60 26.25 9.11
N VAL A 312 11.93 26.41 10.26
CA VAL A 312 10.57 25.90 10.48
C VAL A 312 9.57 26.63 9.58
N LEU A 313 9.68 27.95 9.47
CA LEU A 313 8.82 28.74 8.59
C LEU A 313 9.03 28.35 7.12
N THR A 314 10.28 28.16 6.69
CA THR A 314 10.61 27.71 5.33
C THR A 314 9.96 26.37 5.02
N VAL A 315 10.12 25.38 5.91
CA VAL A 315 9.47 24.07 5.79
C VAL A 315 7.95 24.19 5.73
N LEU A 316 7.35 25.04 6.57
CA LEU A 316 5.91 25.26 6.59
C LEU A 316 5.42 25.88 5.27
N ILE A 317 6.09 26.92 4.77
CA ILE A 317 5.75 27.58 3.49
C ILE A 317 5.84 26.57 2.35
N LEU A 318 6.92 25.79 2.28
CA LEU A 318 7.11 24.77 1.26
C LEU A 318 6.03 23.68 1.36
N THR A 319 5.67 23.24 2.56
CA THR A 319 4.61 22.25 2.76
C THR A 319 3.26 22.77 2.28
N LEU A 320 2.91 24.02 2.64
CA LEU A 320 1.71 24.68 2.16
C LEU A 320 1.75 24.89 0.64
N CYS A 321 2.92 25.15 0.07
CA CYS A 321 3.11 25.24 -1.38
C CYS A 321 2.75 23.93 -2.08
N VAL A 322 3.27 22.78 -1.64
CA VAL A 322 2.92 21.48 -2.28
C VAL A 322 1.44 21.15 -2.12
N ILE A 323 0.85 21.40 -0.94
CA ILE A 323 -0.60 21.21 -0.71
C ILE A 323 -1.42 22.14 -1.63
N GLY A 324 -1.00 23.41 -1.76
CA GLY A 324 -1.64 24.41 -2.60
C GLY A 324 -1.56 24.08 -4.09
N LEU A 325 -0.40 23.63 -4.58
CA LEU A 325 -0.23 23.19 -5.96
C LEU A 325 -1.15 22.00 -6.29
N ARG A 326 -1.24 21.03 -5.38
CA ARG A 326 -2.16 19.90 -5.52
C ARG A 326 -3.62 20.34 -5.54
N PHE A 327 -4.00 21.24 -4.64
CA PHE A 327 -5.36 21.80 -4.60
C PHE A 327 -5.72 22.55 -5.87
N LEU A 328 -4.81 23.38 -6.36
CA LEU A 328 -4.97 24.13 -7.60
C LEU A 328 -5.12 23.18 -8.80
N TRP A 329 -4.29 22.14 -8.89
CA TRP A 329 -4.38 21.15 -9.97
C TRP A 329 -5.72 20.39 -9.95
N ILE A 330 -6.13 19.88 -8.79
CA ILE A 330 -7.42 19.18 -8.62
C ILE A 330 -8.58 20.11 -8.99
N TRP A 331 -8.52 21.38 -8.59
CA TRP A 331 -9.51 22.38 -8.98
C TRP A 331 -9.56 22.58 -10.50
N ILE A 332 -8.41 22.78 -11.14
CA ILE A 332 -8.33 22.99 -12.59
C ILE A 332 -8.87 21.77 -13.34
N GLY A 333 -8.52 20.55 -12.91
CA GLY A 333 -9.01 19.30 -13.50
C GLY A 333 -10.53 19.12 -13.39
N ASP A 334 -11.11 19.50 -12.24
CA ASP A 334 -12.56 19.49 -12.03
C ASP A 334 -13.26 20.54 -12.91
N MET A 335 -12.70 21.75 -13.01
CA MET A 335 -13.17 22.81 -13.90
C MET A 335 -13.16 22.38 -15.37
N ALA A 336 -12.06 21.79 -15.82
CA ALA A 336 -11.93 21.26 -17.18
C ALA A 336 -12.97 20.15 -17.45
N SER A 337 -13.23 19.30 -16.46
CA SER A 337 -14.24 18.24 -16.54
C SER A 337 -15.66 18.79 -16.66
N MET A 338 -15.99 19.85 -15.90
CA MET A 338 -17.28 20.55 -16.01
C MET A 338 -17.48 21.20 -17.38
N ILE A 339 -16.45 21.85 -17.93
CA ILE A 339 -16.51 22.45 -19.27
C ILE A 339 -16.73 21.36 -20.33
N ALA A 340 -16.01 20.24 -20.24
CA ALA A 340 -16.19 19.11 -21.15
C ALA A 340 -17.60 18.48 -21.07
N ALA A 341 -18.21 18.47 -19.88
CA ALA A 341 -19.58 18.00 -19.69
C ALA A 341 -20.61 18.94 -20.31
N ARG A 342 -20.43 20.25 -20.16
CA ARG A 342 -21.28 21.28 -20.81
C ARG A 342 -21.22 21.21 -22.33
N LEU A 343 -20.08 20.79 -22.90
CA LEU A 343 -19.89 20.56 -24.33
C LEU A 343 -20.51 19.24 -24.82
N GLY A 344 -21.34 18.57 -24.00
CA GLY A 344 -22.05 17.33 -24.35
C GLY A 344 -21.14 16.11 -24.44
N LYS A 345 -19.85 16.23 -24.12
CA LYS A 345 -18.90 15.13 -24.30
C LYS A 345 -18.98 14.09 -23.18
N ARG A 346 -19.48 14.43 -21.97
CA ARG A 346 -19.47 13.55 -20.77
C ARG A 346 -20.52 13.91 -19.71
N LYS A 347 -20.91 12.92 -18.91
CA LYS A 347 -21.46 13.16 -17.56
C LYS A 347 -20.29 13.47 -16.61
N ALA A 348 -20.28 14.64 -15.99
CA ALA A 348 -19.33 14.98 -14.92
C ALA A 348 -20.05 14.91 -13.58
N GLU A 349 -19.48 14.18 -12.64
CA GLU A 349 -19.80 14.31 -11.22
C GLU A 349 -18.69 15.12 -10.57
N PRO A 350 -18.90 16.44 -10.37
CA PRO A 350 -17.87 17.33 -9.87
C PRO A 350 -17.55 17.03 -8.40
N PHE A 351 -16.30 17.27 -8.02
CA PHE A 351 -15.92 17.15 -6.62
C PHE A 351 -16.37 18.39 -5.83
N GLY A 352 -17.14 18.15 -4.77
CA GLY A 352 -17.43 19.18 -3.77
C GLY A 352 -16.15 19.79 -3.20
N PHE A 353 -16.18 21.06 -2.79
CA PHE A 353 -15.01 21.78 -2.27
C PHE A 353 -14.27 21.01 -1.16
N ARG A 354 -15.03 20.41 -0.23
CA ARG A 354 -14.46 19.59 0.85
C ARG A 354 -13.74 18.34 0.34
N VAL A 355 -14.22 17.72 -0.74
CA VAL A 355 -13.56 16.55 -1.35
C VAL A 355 -12.26 16.96 -2.05
N ARG A 356 -12.24 18.13 -2.70
CA ARG A 356 -11.00 18.70 -3.28
C ARG A 356 -9.96 19.00 -2.20
N LEU A 357 -10.40 19.60 -1.10
CA LEU A 357 -9.53 19.88 0.05
C LEU A 357 -9.02 18.58 0.68
N ALA A 358 -9.89 17.59 0.89
CA ALA A 358 -9.51 16.28 1.40
C ALA A 358 -8.48 15.60 0.50
N GLY A 359 -8.71 15.57 -0.82
CA GLY A 359 -7.77 15.00 -1.79
C GLY A 359 -6.41 15.73 -1.83
N SER A 360 -6.37 17.01 -1.46
CA SER A 360 -5.13 17.80 -1.42
C SER A 360 -4.33 17.55 -0.15
N VAL A 361 -5.02 17.50 0.99
CA VAL A 361 -4.41 17.20 2.31
C VAL A 361 -4.02 15.73 2.42
N ALA A 362 -4.73 14.84 1.73
CA ALA A 362 -4.41 13.41 1.64
C ALA A 362 -3.14 13.12 0.82
N GLY A 363 -2.48 14.11 0.20
CA GLY A 363 -1.19 13.89 -0.46
C GLY A 363 -0.04 13.73 0.54
N VAL A 364 -0.07 12.74 1.43
CA VAL A 364 0.99 12.47 2.41
C VAL A 364 2.24 11.98 1.70
N ARG A 365 3.43 12.41 2.11
CA ARG A 365 4.69 11.95 1.52
C ARG A 365 5.22 10.76 2.33
N GLY A 366 5.57 9.68 1.65
CA GLY A 366 6.03 8.43 2.28
C GLY A 366 7.54 8.38 2.48
N ALA A 367 8.02 7.33 3.14
CA ALA A 367 9.45 7.10 3.40
C ALA A 367 10.28 6.85 2.12
N ILE A 368 9.65 6.47 1.01
CA ILE A 368 10.30 6.33 -0.31
C ILE A 368 10.96 7.66 -0.74
N THR A 369 10.31 8.78 -0.43
CA THR A 369 10.84 10.12 -0.73
C THR A 369 12.15 10.41 0.04
N LEU A 370 12.29 9.89 1.25
CA LEU A 370 13.53 10.06 2.03
C LEU A 370 14.70 9.29 1.40
N ALA A 371 14.49 8.05 0.97
CA ALA A 371 15.55 7.31 0.29
C ALA A 371 15.95 7.92 -1.05
N GLY A 372 14.97 8.44 -1.80
CA GLY A 372 15.23 9.22 -3.00
C GLY A 372 16.15 10.40 -2.72
N ILE A 373 15.92 11.19 -1.66
CA ILE A 373 16.76 12.35 -1.38
C ILE A 373 18.15 11.97 -0.86
N LEU A 374 18.26 10.87 -0.09
CA LEU A 374 19.55 10.39 0.40
C LEU A 374 20.43 9.83 -0.71
N SER A 375 19.83 9.39 -1.83
CA SER A 375 20.55 8.96 -3.04
C SER A 375 21.19 10.11 -3.85
N LEU A 376 21.01 11.37 -3.41
CA LEU A 376 21.74 12.49 -4.01
C LEU A 376 23.25 12.26 -3.93
N PRO A 377 23.99 12.43 -5.06
CA PRO A 377 25.43 12.24 -5.10
C PRO A 377 26.15 13.07 -4.03
N LEU A 378 27.28 12.55 -3.54
CA LEU A 378 28.12 13.29 -2.59
C LEU A 378 28.91 14.41 -3.28
N ALA A 379 29.27 14.22 -4.54
CA ALA A 379 30.10 15.14 -5.31
C ALA A 379 29.64 15.24 -6.78
N LEU A 380 29.98 16.37 -7.41
CA LEU A 380 29.92 16.59 -8.85
C LEU A 380 31.03 15.83 -9.58
N GLN A 381 30.99 15.78 -10.92
CA GLN A 381 31.98 15.06 -11.75
C GLN A 381 33.40 15.63 -11.62
N ASP A 382 33.52 16.90 -11.22
CA ASP A 382 34.78 17.59 -10.96
C ASP A 382 35.34 17.35 -9.54
N GLY A 383 34.67 16.53 -8.73
CA GLY A 383 35.05 16.22 -7.35
C GLY A 383 34.60 17.28 -6.33
N SER A 384 33.94 18.36 -6.76
CA SER A 384 33.39 19.36 -5.84
C SER A 384 32.16 18.83 -5.09
N PRO A 385 31.88 19.27 -3.85
CA PRO A 385 30.71 18.81 -3.08
C PRO A 385 29.39 19.09 -3.81
N PHE A 386 28.42 18.18 -3.70
CA PHE A 386 27.12 18.39 -4.33
C PHE A 386 26.41 19.63 -3.74
N PRO A 387 25.90 20.56 -4.58
CA PRO A 387 25.35 21.83 -4.11
C PRO A 387 24.16 21.66 -3.16
N ALA A 388 24.23 22.33 -2.01
CA ALA A 388 23.13 22.44 -1.03
C ALA A 388 22.51 21.09 -0.58
N ARG A 389 23.28 19.99 -0.64
CA ARG A 389 22.79 18.64 -0.31
C ARG A 389 22.12 18.55 1.06
N ASP A 390 22.81 19.04 2.10
CA ASP A 390 22.31 18.96 3.48
C ASP A 390 21.06 19.82 3.69
N VAL A 391 21.00 21.00 3.04
CA VAL A 391 19.81 21.87 3.02
C VAL A 391 18.62 21.14 2.44
N VAL A 392 18.82 20.48 1.32
CA VAL A 392 17.76 19.79 0.58
C VAL A 392 17.26 18.56 1.34
N ILE A 393 18.14 17.80 2.00
CA ILE A 393 17.76 16.68 2.88
C ILE A 393 16.93 17.19 4.07
N PHE A 394 17.37 18.29 4.71
CA PHE A 394 16.64 18.91 5.81
C PHE A 394 15.22 19.36 5.38
N LEU A 395 15.12 20.06 4.25
CA LEU A 395 13.84 20.53 3.71
C LEU A 395 12.93 19.35 3.32
N ALA A 396 13.48 18.30 2.70
CA ALA A 396 12.73 17.10 2.35
C ALA A 396 12.10 16.45 3.58
N ALA A 397 12.92 16.14 4.59
CA ALA A 397 12.44 15.53 5.83
C ALA A 397 11.43 16.43 6.56
N GLY A 398 11.70 17.73 6.64
CA GLY A 398 10.78 18.71 7.21
C GLY A 398 9.41 18.69 6.51
N VAL A 399 9.39 18.71 5.18
CA VAL A 399 8.13 18.69 4.39
C VAL A 399 7.39 17.35 4.55
N ILE A 400 8.11 16.22 4.58
CA ILE A 400 7.52 14.89 4.83
C ILE A 400 6.78 14.89 6.17
N ILE A 401 7.46 15.25 7.26
CA ILE A 401 6.89 15.25 8.62
C ILE A 401 5.75 16.27 8.71
N CYS A 402 5.97 17.50 8.26
CA CYS A 402 4.98 18.57 8.33
C CYS A 402 3.71 18.17 7.58
N SER A 403 3.86 17.57 6.38
CA SER A 403 2.71 17.09 5.62
C SER A 403 1.97 15.95 6.29
N LEU A 404 2.67 15.00 6.92
CA LEU A 404 2.05 13.90 7.66
C LEU A 404 1.30 14.41 8.89
N VAL A 405 1.87 15.37 9.63
CA VAL A 405 1.24 15.98 10.80
C VAL A 405 -0.01 16.75 10.38
N ILE A 406 0.08 17.58 9.32
CA ILE A 406 -1.07 18.31 8.77
C ILE A 406 -2.16 17.33 8.33
N ALA A 407 -1.82 16.26 7.61
CA ALA A 407 -2.78 15.25 7.20
C ALA A 407 -3.43 14.54 8.40
N SER A 408 -2.63 14.17 9.40
CA SER A 408 -3.10 13.48 10.61
C SER A 408 -4.09 14.31 11.43
N LEU A 409 -3.94 15.64 11.44
CA LEU A 409 -4.79 16.55 12.20
C LEU A 409 -5.99 17.06 11.39
N ALA A 410 -5.76 17.45 10.13
CA ALA A 410 -6.76 18.11 9.31
C ALA A 410 -7.67 17.13 8.56
N LEU A 411 -7.13 16.02 8.05
CA LEU A 411 -7.88 15.11 7.19
C LEU A 411 -9.10 14.47 7.90
N PRO A 412 -9.01 13.98 9.16
CA PRO A 412 -10.18 13.45 9.86
C PRO A 412 -11.29 14.49 10.03
N GLY A 413 -10.91 15.75 10.26
CA GLY A 413 -11.87 16.86 10.38
C GLY A 413 -12.54 17.21 9.06
N ILE A 414 -11.78 17.25 7.97
CA ILE A 414 -12.28 17.57 6.62
C ILE A 414 -13.15 16.42 6.07
N ALA A 415 -12.74 15.17 6.32
CA ALA A 415 -13.43 13.99 5.81
C ALA A 415 -14.77 13.72 6.52
N ARG A 416 -14.95 14.25 7.74
CA ARG A 416 -16.16 14.01 8.54
C ARG A 416 -17.42 14.46 7.80
N GLY A 417 -18.30 13.49 7.52
CA GLY A 417 -19.58 13.74 6.83
C GLY A 417 -19.46 13.92 5.31
N LEU A 418 -18.36 13.50 4.67
CA LEU A 418 -18.26 13.44 3.21
C LEU A 418 -19.02 12.26 2.59
N VAL A 419 -19.24 11.21 3.37
CA VAL A 419 -20.01 10.03 2.96
C VAL A 419 -21.34 10.10 3.72
N GLU A 420 -22.45 10.13 2.98
CA GLU A 420 -23.77 10.01 3.60
C GLU A 420 -23.92 8.62 4.25
N PRO A 421 -24.57 8.52 5.42
CA PRO A 421 -24.91 7.23 6.01
C PRO A 421 -25.84 6.46 5.05
N GLY A 422 -25.28 5.54 4.28
CA GLY A 422 -25.97 4.66 3.34
C GLY A 422 -25.25 3.32 3.24
N GLU A 423 -25.85 2.32 2.57
CA GLU A 423 -25.16 1.06 2.33
C GLU A 423 -23.90 1.30 1.47
N ASP A 424 -22.75 0.84 1.98
CA ASP A 424 -21.49 0.82 1.23
C ASP A 424 -21.71 0.12 -0.14
N PRO A 425 -21.46 0.80 -1.28
CA PRO A 425 -21.57 0.21 -2.61
C PRO A 425 -20.77 -1.09 -2.75
N GLY A 426 -19.62 -1.18 -2.08
CA GLY A 426 -18.79 -2.39 -2.06
C GLY A 426 -19.50 -3.55 -1.36
N ALA A 427 -20.13 -3.29 -0.21
CA ALA A 427 -20.92 -4.29 0.50
C ALA A 427 -22.12 -4.79 -0.34
N ALA A 428 -22.78 -3.92 -1.10
CA ALA A 428 -23.87 -4.31 -2.00
C ALA A 428 -23.40 -5.20 -3.16
N GLU A 429 -22.27 -4.85 -3.77
CA GLU A 429 -21.63 -5.68 -4.79
C GLU A 429 -21.18 -7.04 -4.24
N GLU A 430 -20.54 -7.06 -3.08
CA GLU A 430 -20.11 -8.30 -2.43
C GLU A 430 -21.30 -9.23 -2.16
N ARG A 431 -22.42 -8.69 -1.66
CA ARG A 431 -23.64 -9.48 -1.44
C ARG A 431 -24.14 -10.10 -2.73
N ARG A 432 -24.26 -9.31 -3.80
CA ARG A 432 -24.71 -9.79 -5.11
C ARG A 432 -23.79 -10.88 -5.66
N ALA A 433 -22.47 -10.69 -5.54
CA ALA A 433 -21.47 -11.65 -5.99
C ALA A 433 -21.53 -12.95 -5.17
N ARG A 434 -21.66 -12.87 -3.84
CA ARG A 434 -21.81 -14.03 -2.96
C ARG A 434 -23.09 -14.82 -3.28
N ALA A 435 -24.21 -14.13 -3.48
CA ALA A 435 -25.47 -14.77 -3.85
C ALA A 435 -25.36 -15.47 -5.21
N GLY A 436 -24.75 -14.82 -6.22
CA GLY A 436 -24.49 -15.42 -7.52
C GLY A 436 -23.59 -16.66 -7.44
N ALA A 437 -22.49 -16.59 -6.67
CA ALA A 437 -21.58 -17.71 -6.48
C ALA A 437 -22.25 -18.89 -5.74
N ALA A 438 -23.07 -18.62 -4.73
CA ALA A 438 -23.85 -19.64 -4.03
C ALA A 438 -24.88 -20.31 -4.96
N LYS A 439 -25.58 -19.54 -5.79
CA LYS A 439 -26.51 -20.07 -6.81
C LYS A 439 -25.78 -20.98 -7.82
N ALA A 440 -24.61 -20.57 -8.29
CA ALA A 440 -23.80 -21.39 -9.20
C ALA A 440 -23.32 -22.69 -8.55
N ALA A 441 -22.94 -22.65 -7.26
CA ALA A 441 -22.55 -23.84 -6.51
C ALA A 441 -23.73 -24.81 -6.33
N ILE A 442 -24.91 -24.29 -5.96
CA ILE A 442 -26.15 -25.08 -5.86
C ILE A 442 -26.45 -25.77 -7.18
N ALA A 443 -26.48 -25.02 -8.29
CA ALA A 443 -26.76 -25.57 -9.61
C ALA A 443 -25.79 -26.69 -10.02
N LYS A 444 -24.49 -26.55 -9.69
CA LYS A 444 -23.50 -27.58 -10.00
C LYS A 444 -23.62 -28.82 -9.10
N ILE A 445 -23.98 -28.65 -7.83
CA ILE A 445 -24.20 -29.76 -6.90
C ILE A 445 -25.46 -30.52 -7.30
N GLU A 446 -26.55 -29.82 -7.60
CA GLU A 446 -27.81 -30.42 -8.05
C GLU A 446 -27.62 -31.16 -9.39
N SER A 447 -26.81 -30.65 -10.32
CA SER A 447 -26.50 -31.36 -11.57
C SER A 447 -25.71 -32.65 -11.33
N LEU A 448 -24.73 -32.63 -10.42
CA LEU A 448 -23.94 -33.83 -10.09
C LEU A 448 -24.75 -34.85 -9.29
N ALA A 449 -25.72 -34.39 -8.50
CA ALA A 449 -26.62 -35.25 -7.76
C ALA A 449 -27.60 -35.97 -8.70
N SER A 450 -28.09 -35.30 -9.75
CA SER A 450 -29.01 -35.88 -10.73
C SER A 450 -28.35 -36.78 -11.78
N GLU A 451 -27.04 -36.66 -12.01
CA GLU A 451 -26.24 -37.56 -12.87
C GLU A 451 -26.02 -38.96 -12.25
N GLY A 452 -26.39 -39.15 -10.98
CA GLY A 452 -26.22 -40.41 -10.27
C GLY A 452 -27.30 -41.45 -10.57
N GLY A 453 -26.91 -42.60 -11.13
CA GLY A 453 -27.83 -43.73 -11.40
C GLY A 453 -28.57 -44.27 -10.17
N GLU A 454 -29.51 -45.20 -10.37
CA GLU A 454 -30.48 -45.67 -9.36
C GLU A 454 -29.86 -46.56 -8.25
N GLY A 455 -30.40 -46.47 -7.03
CA GLY A 455 -30.06 -47.31 -5.87
C GLY A 455 -29.80 -46.53 -4.57
N GLU A 456 -29.47 -47.26 -3.50
CA GLU A 456 -29.23 -46.73 -2.14
C GLU A 456 -28.07 -45.69 -2.10
N ALA A 457 -27.07 -45.85 -2.97
CA ALA A 457 -25.99 -44.89 -3.15
C ALA A 457 -26.43 -43.58 -3.82
N ALA A 458 -27.53 -43.58 -4.57
CA ALA A 458 -28.12 -42.38 -5.18
C ALA A 458 -28.84 -41.55 -4.12
N GLU A 459 -29.61 -42.22 -3.26
CA GLU A 459 -30.34 -41.60 -2.16
C GLU A 459 -29.40 -40.97 -1.12
N ALA A 460 -28.32 -41.68 -0.75
CA ALA A 460 -27.27 -41.12 0.09
C ALA A 460 -26.59 -39.89 -0.55
N ARG A 461 -26.36 -39.92 -1.88
CA ARG A 461 -25.75 -38.81 -2.62
C ARG A 461 -26.68 -37.58 -2.67
N LEU A 462 -27.99 -37.80 -2.84
CA LEU A 462 -29.03 -36.77 -2.76
C LEU A 462 -29.12 -36.15 -1.37
N ALA A 463 -29.15 -36.96 -0.30
CA ALA A 463 -29.19 -36.46 1.07
C ALA A 463 -27.96 -35.60 1.43
N VAL A 464 -26.77 -36.00 0.98
CA VAL A 464 -25.54 -35.21 1.15
C VAL A 464 -25.62 -33.92 0.34
N ALA A 465 -26.09 -33.98 -0.91
CA ALA A 465 -26.28 -32.80 -1.75
C ALA A 465 -27.23 -31.79 -1.10
N ASP A 466 -28.38 -32.24 -0.58
CA ASP A 466 -29.37 -31.40 0.11
C ASP A 466 -28.80 -30.75 1.37
N SER A 467 -28.03 -31.48 2.17
CA SER A 467 -27.34 -30.93 3.35
C SER A 467 -26.37 -29.79 2.96
N ILE A 468 -25.60 -29.98 1.89
CA ILE A 468 -24.65 -28.96 1.37
C ILE A 468 -25.43 -27.77 0.78
N VAL A 469 -26.47 -28.02 -0.01
CA VAL A 469 -27.34 -26.99 -0.63
C VAL A 469 -28.04 -26.16 0.44
N ALA A 470 -28.53 -26.76 1.52
CA ALA A 470 -29.11 -26.05 2.66
C ALA A 470 -28.09 -25.08 3.30
N GLY A 471 -26.81 -25.45 3.31
CA GLY A 471 -25.72 -24.54 3.67
C GLY A 471 -25.63 -23.29 2.78
N TYR A 472 -25.71 -23.46 1.45
CA TYR A 472 -25.68 -22.34 0.51
C TYR A 472 -26.97 -21.50 0.52
N ARG A 473 -28.15 -22.12 0.65
CA ARG A 473 -29.44 -21.41 0.73
C ARG A 473 -29.50 -20.49 1.95
N ARG A 474 -29.02 -20.94 3.11
CA ARG A 474 -28.87 -20.08 4.32
C ARG A 474 -27.96 -18.87 4.06
N ARG A 475 -26.92 -19.00 3.25
CA ARG A 475 -26.03 -17.86 2.90
C ARG A 475 -26.71 -16.85 1.98
N ILE A 476 -27.62 -17.28 1.10
CA ILE A 476 -28.42 -16.42 0.22
C ILE A 476 -29.52 -15.71 1.02
N ALA A 477 -30.24 -16.43 1.88
CA ALA A 477 -31.27 -15.84 2.74
C ALA A 477 -30.70 -14.70 3.61
N ALA A 478 -29.52 -14.95 4.21
CA ALA A 478 -28.80 -13.93 4.97
C ALA A 478 -28.33 -12.71 4.15
N SER A 479 -28.38 -12.74 2.81
CA SER A 479 -28.01 -11.61 1.94
C SER A 479 -29.20 -10.85 1.35
N ASP A 480 -30.39 -11.46 1.27
CA ASP A 480 -31.55 -10.92 0.53
C ASP A 480 -32.63 -10.26 1.43
N GLU A 481 -32.63 -10.47 2.76
CA GLU A 481 -33.78 -10.10 3.61
C GLU A 481 -33.82 -8.62 4.09
N ALA A 482 -35.04 -8.12 4.33
CA ALA A 482 -35.38 -6.76 4.79
C ALA A 482 -34.91 -6.47 6.23
N GLU A 483 -34.85 -5.17 6.62
CA GLU A 483 -34.22 -4.68 7.87
C GLU A 483 -34.61 -5.41 9.16
N GLU A 484 -35.85 -5.86 9.34
CA GLU A 484 -36.29 -6.56 10.56
C GLU A 484 -35.77 -8.00 10.65
N ALA A 485 -35.85 -8.77 9.57
CA ALA A 485 -35.26 -10.11 9.50
C ALA A 485 -33.72 -10.07 9.59
N ARG A 486 -33.08 -8.96 9.17
CA ARG A 486 -31.65 -8.71 9.41
C ARG A 486 -31.32 -8.60 10.90
N ALA A 487 -32.19 -8.02 11.72
CA ALA A 487 -31.94 -7.87 13.16
C ALA A 487 -31.97 -9.23 13.86
N GLU A 488 -32.99 -10.04 13.56
CA GLU A 488 -33.15 -11.38 14.13
C GLU A 488 -32.07 -12.36 13.65
N ALA A 489 -31.69 -12.32 12.36
CA ALA A 489 -30.59 -13.12 11.83
C ALA A 489 -29.21 -12.66 12.34
N ARG A 490 -29.03 -11.37 12.66
CA ARG A 490 -27.82 -10.86 13.33
C ARG A 490 -27.73 -11.37 14.77
N GLU A 491 -28.84 -11.37 15.50
CA GLU A 491 -28.89 -11.84 16.89
C GLU A 491 -28.66 -13.36 16.98
N SER A 492 -29.39 -14.15 16.17
CA SER A 492 -29.19 -15.59 16.05
C SER A 492 -27.76 -15.94 15.60
N GLY A 493 -27.24 -15.22 14.60
CA GLY A 493 -25.86 -15.39 14.15
C GLY A 493 -24.81 -14.98 15.19
N ARG A 494 -25.11 -14.00 16.07
CA ARG A 494 -24.23 -13.60 17.17
C ARG A 494 -24.17 -14.70 18.22
N LEU A 495 -25.33 -15.24 18.61
CA LEU A 495 -25.44 -16.35 19.54
C LEU A 495 -24.75 -17.62 19.01
N GLU A 496 -24.94 -17.96 17.72
CA GLU A 496 -24.24 -19.08 17.09
C GLU A 496 -22.71 -18.88 17.14
N LEU A 497 -22.23 -17.68 16.81
CA LEU A 497 -20.80 -17.35 16.85
C LEU A 497 -20.23 -17.44 18.27
N GLU A 498 -20.96 -16.94 19.27
CA GLU A 498 -20.57 -16.98 20.67
C GLU A 498 -20.44 -18.43 21.18
N LEU A 499 -21.45 -19.27 20.88
CA LEU A 499 -21.42 -20.70 21.22
C LEU A 499 -20.31 -21.46 20.49
N ARG A 500 -20.09 -21.19 19.20
CA ARG A 500 -18.97 -21.81 18.45
C ARG A 500 -17.61 -21.38 19.01
N HIS A 501 -17.46 -20.12 19.40
CA HIS A 501 -16.22 -19.63 20.00
C HIS A 501 -15.95 -20.31 21.34
N ALA A 502 -16.97 -20.44 22.19
CA ALA A 502 -16.87 -21.18 23.45
C ALA A 502 -16.50 -22.67 23.22
N GLY A 503 -17.08 -23.31 22.20
CA GLY A 503 -16.73 -24.68 21.81
C GLY A 503 -15.25 -24.83 21.39
N ILE A 504 -14.74 -23.89 20.58
CA ILE A 504 -13.33 -23.86 20.15
C ILE A 504 -12.37 -23.64 21.33
N GLU A 505 -12.72 -22.77 22.27
CA GLU A 505 -11.93 -22.57 23.48
C GLU A 505 -11.89 -23.83 24.34
N ALA A 506 -13.03 -24.53 24.46
CA ALA A 506 -13.12 -25.80 25.16
C ALA A 506 -12.28 -26.90 24.49
N GLU A 507 -12.36 -27.06 23.16
CA GLU A 507 -11.52 -28.00 22.40
C GLU A 507 -10.02 -27.70 22.61
N ARG A 508 -9.62 -26.43 22.51
CA ARG A 508 -8.23 -26.00 22.72
C ARG A 508 -7.75 -26.31 24.13
N ALA A 509 -8.60 -26.08 25.14
CA ALA A 509 -8.29 -26.40 26.52
C ALA A 509 -8.14 -27.92 26.74
N ALA A 510 -9.02 -28.73 26.12
CA ALA A 510 -8.97 -30.18 26.18
C ALA A 510 -7.70 -30.74 25.53
N VAL A 511 -7.33 -30.29 24.34
CA VAL A 511 -6.07 -30.70 23.66
C VAL A 511 -4.85 -30.34 24.52
N ARG A 512 -4.80 -29.15 25.11
CA ARG A 512 -3.73 -28.76 26.04
C ARG A 512 -3.73 -29.58 27.33
N ALA A 513 -4.89 -30.03 27.81
CA ALA A 513 -4.99 -30.91 28.95
C ALA A 513 -4.44 -32.31 28.63
N MET A 514 -4.85 -32.90 27.49
CA MET A 514 -4.34 -34.19 26.99
C MET A 514 -2.82 -34.15 26.79
N PHE A 515 -2.26 -33.03 26.33
CA PHE A 515 -0.82 -32.85 26.22
C PHE A 515 -0.13 -32.81 27.60
N ARG A 516 -0.68 -32.03 28.54
CA ARG A 516 -0.16 -31.96 29.93
C ARG A 516 -0.21 -33.31 30.64
N THR A 517 -1.23 -34.13 30.38
CA THR A 517 -1.37 -35.49 30.91
C THR A 517 -0.59 -36.55 30.12
N ARG A 518 0.22 -36.14 29.13
CA ARG A 518 1.04 -37.00 28.26
C ARG A 518 0.24 -38.04 27.47
N GLN A 519 -1.06 -37.81 27.23
CA GLN A 519 -1.90 -38.68 26.38
C GLN A 519 -1.60 -38.48 24.89
N ILE A 520 -1.08 -37.30 24.53
CA ILE A 520 -0.67 -36.96 23.15
C ILE A 520 0.73 -36.36 23.14
N ASN A 521 1.43 -36.47 22.01
CA ASN A 521 2.76 -35.90 21.81
C ASN A 521 2.71 -34.48 21.20
N ASP A 522 3.87 -33.81 21.14
CA ASP A 522 4.01 -32.44 20.60
C ASP A 522 3.56 -32.30 19.14
N HIS A 523 3.72 -33.36 18.34
CA HIS A 523 3.36 -33.33 16.92
C HIS A 523 1.84 -33.35 16.76
N THR A 524 1.16 -34.27 17.45
CA THR A 524 -0.31 -34.37 17.48
C THR A 524 -0.94 -33.11 18.05
N MET A 525 -0.38 -32.56 19.15
CA MET A 525 -0.86 -31.30 19.70
C MET A 525 -0.77 -30.17 18.68
N ARG A 526 0.36 -30.01 17.97
CA ARG A 526 0.53 -28.96 16.96
C ARG A 526 -0.44 -29.14 15.78
N ALA A 527 -0.65 -30.36 15.32
CA ALA A 527 -1.61 -30.65 14.26
C ALA A 527 -3.05 -30.26 14.65
N LEU A 528 -3.52 -30.74 15.81
CA LEU A 528 -4.87 -30.44 16.30
C LEU A 528 -5.07 -28.95 16.58
N LEU A 529 -4.08 -28.29 17.22
CA LEU A 529 -4.15 -26.84 17.45
C LEU A 529 -4.15 -26.05 16.13
N SER A 530 -3.46 -26.53 15.09
CA SER A 530 -3.51 -25.91 13.76
C SER A 530 -4.90 -26.00 13.14
N GLU A 531 -5.57 -27.16 13.24
CA GLU A 531 -6.94 -27.35 12.75
C GLU A 531 -7.96 -26.47 13.50
N ILE A 532 -7.87 -26.45 14.84
CA ILE A 532 -8.72 -25.60 15.68
C ILE A 532 -8.51 -24.12 15.32
N THR A 533 -7.26 -23.70 15.12
CA THR A 533 -6.92 -22.32 14.73
C THR A 533 -7.45 -21.96 13.35
N LEU A 534 -7.43 -22.90 12.39
CA LEU A 534 -8.00 -22.69 11.06
C LEU A 534 -9.54 -22.52 11.13
N THR A 535 -10.20 -23.33 11.96
CA THR A 535 -11.64 -23.20 12.22
C THR A 535 -12.00 -21.86 12.87
N GLU A 536 -11.21 -21.42 13.86
CA GLU A 536 -11.35 -20.11 14.50
C GLU A 536 -11.17 -18.96 13.50
N ALA A 537 -10.15 -19.05 12.63
CA ALA A 537 -9.89 -18.05 11.60
C ALA A 537 -11.06 -17.94 10.60
N LEU A 538 -11.66 -19.06 10.20
CA LEU A 538 -12.84 -19.10 9.34
C LEU A 538 -14.07 -18.45 10.00
N LEU A 539 -14.20 -18.56 11.34
CA LEU A 539 -15.27 -17.90 12.10
C LEU A 539 -15.01 -16.41 12.29
N LYS A 540 -13.80 -16.00 12.69
CA LYS A 540 -13.43 -14.59 12.86
C LYS A 540 -13.50 -13.79 11.56
N SER A 541 -13.07 -14.38 10.44
CA SER A 541 -13.21 -13.74 9.12
C SER A 541 -14.68 -13.47 8.73
N ARG A 542 -15.66 -14.16 9.34
CA ARG A 542 -17.09 -13.84 9.14
C ARG A 542 -17.57 -12.67 10.03
N ARG A 543 -16.88 -12.42 11.15
CA ARG A 543 -17.20 -11.36 12.11
C ARG A 543 -16.61 -10.02 11.69
N ASP A 544 -15.33 -9.97 11.32
CA ASP A 544 -14.62 -8.71 11.02
C ASP A 544 -15.00 -8.10 9.65
N ARG A 545 -15.87 -8.76 8.88
CA ARG A 545 -16.40 -8.29 7.58
C ARG A 545 -17.87 -7.81 7.65
N LYS A 546 -18.48 -7.86 8.83
CA LYS A 546 -19.79 -7.26 9.13
C LYS A 546 -19.56 -6.02 9.97
#